data_AF-I8RJ07-F1
#
_entry.id   AF-I8RJ07-F1
#
_cell.length_a   1.000
_cell.length_b   1.000
_cell.length_c   1.000
_cell.angle_alpha   90.00
_cell.angle_beta   90.00
_cell.angle_gamma   90.00
#
_symmetry.space_group_name_H-M   'P 1'
#
loop_
_entity.id
_entity.type
_entity.pdbx_description
1 polymer ?
#
loop_
_entity_poly.entity_id
_entity_poly.type
_entity_poly.pdbx_seq_one_letter_code
_entity_poly.pdbx_strand_id
1 'polypeptide(L)'
;MSIRMLVNSKYNGARVAAGEVVDYGQEINEQLITEGSAEAVAEEAEGGVVNKTTVTIQDGQSNEGGEPTAEEQEAAALEAANAVALVKKALDNQYKKDELVEAAFRVGVEFPAEATKAVIIDAAVDQGKAEALLK
;
A
#
# COMPACT_ATOMS: atom_id res chain seq x y z
N MET A 1 6.95 -22.75 -10.16
CA MET A 1 7.47 -21.51 -9.55
C MET A 1 6.49 -21.19 -8.46
N SER A 2 6.89 -21.25 -7.20
CA SER A 2 5.94 -21.03 -6.11
C SER A 2 5.79 -19.54 -5.80
N ILE A 3 4.65 -19.16 -5.26
CA ILE A 3 4.36 -17.80 -4.80
C ILE A 3 3.85 -17.86 -3.36
N ARG A 4 4.16 -16.85 -2.55
CA ARG A 4 3.56 -16.67 -1.24
C ARG A 4 2.44 -15.67 -1.36
N MET A 5 1.24 -16.08 -0.97
CA MET A 5 0.09 -15.20 -0.98
C MET A 5 0.26 -14.10 0.06
N LEU A 6 0.05 -12.85 -0.31
CA LEU A 6 0.04 -11.72 0.63
C LEU A 6 -1.38 -11.41 1.13
N VAL A 7 -2.38 -11.93 0.43
CA VAL A 7 -3.80 -11.75 0.73
C VAL A 7 -4.54 -13.09 0.71
N ASN A 8 -5.61 -13.19 1.50
CA ASN A 8 -6.48 -14.37 1.47
C ASN A 8 -7.17 -14.47 0.12
N SER A 9 -7.03 -15.61 -0.56
CA SER A 9 -7.63 -15.84 -1.86
C SER A 9 -8.36 -17.17 -1.92
N LYS A 10 -9.17 -17.34 -2.98
CA LYS A 10 -9.85 -18.60 -3.26
C LYS A 10 -9.45 -19.07 -4.65
N TYR A 11 -8.71 -20.17 -4.72
CA TYR A 11 -8.29 -20.78 -5.96
C TYR A 11 -8.85 -22.20 -6.05
N ASN A 12 -9.47 -22.53 -7.18
CA ASN A 12 -10.07 -23.84 -7.45
C ASN A 12 -10.97 -24.40 -6.31
N GLY A 13 -11.74 -23.52 -5.67
CA GLY A 13 -12.64 -23.91 -4.57
C GLY A 13 -11.99 -23.96 -3.18
N ALA A 14 -10.66 -24.02 -3.10
CA ALA A 14 -9.90 -24.00 -1.86
C ALA A 14 -9.59 -22.57 -1.42
N ARG A 15 -9.63 -22.33 -0.10
CA ARG A 15 -9.19 -21.06 0.49
C ARG A 15 -7.71 -21.16 0.79
N VAL A 16 -6.98 -20.12 0.39
CA VAL A 16 -5.54 -20.00 0.62
C VAL A 16 -5.30 -18.74 1.42
N ALA A 17 -4.65 -18.89 2.56
CA ALA A 17 -4.42 -17.80 3.49
C ALA A 17 -3.21 -16.95 3.09
N ALA A 18 -3.20 -15.69 3.52
CA ALA A 18 -1.99 -14.87 3.46
C ALA A 18 -0.85 -15.56 4.24
N GLY A 19 0.35 -15.54 3.67
CA GLY A 19 1.55 -16.24 4.14
C GLY A 19 1.71 -17.66 3.59
N GLU A 20 0.66 -18.23 2.98
CA GLU A 20 0.70 -19.58 2.43
C GLU A 20 1.42 -19.61 1.08
N VAL A 21 2.30 -20.59 0.90
CA VAL A 21 3.07 -20.79 -0.34
C VAL A 21 2.31 -21.77 -1.22
N VAL A 22 2.04 -21.36 -2.46
CA VAL A 22 1.21 -22.06 -3.43
C VAL A 22 1.82 -21.97 -4.82
N ASP A 23 1.60 -22.98 -5.65
CA ASP A 23 2.00 -22.96 -7.06
C ASP A 23 0.76 -23.14 -7.95
N TYR A 24 0.30 -22.05 -8.57
CA TYR A 24 -0.87 -22.06 -9.46
C TYR A 24 -0.52 -22.15 -10.94
N GLY A 25 0.76 -22.28 -11.29
CA GLY A 25 1.24 -22.19 -12.66
C GLY A 25 1.71 -20.79 -13.04
N GLN A 26 2.64 -20.73 -14.01
CA GLN A 26 3.43 -19.55 -14.31
C GLN A 26 2.60 -18.29 -14.63
N GLU A 27 1.61 -18.39 -15.53
CA GLU A 27 0.78 -17.25 -15.93
C GLU A 27 -0.01 -16.65 -14.76
N ILE A 28 -0.57 -17.51 -13.90
CA ILE A 28 -1.37 -17.09 -12.74
C ILE A 28 -0.46 -16.50 -11.66
N ASN A 29 0.72 -17.10 -11.46
CA ASN A 29 1.69 -16.61 -10.50
C ASN A 29 2.23 -15.23 -10.90
N GLU A 30 2.60 -15.04 -12.18
CA GLU A 30 3.03 -13.74 -12.72
C GLU A 30 1.93 -12.68 -12.60
N GLN A 31 0.68 -13.06 -12.88
CA GLN A 31 -0.47 -12.17 -12.70
C GLN A 31 -0.66 -11.78 -11.23
N LEU A 32 -0.64 -12.73 -10.30
CA LEU A 32 -0.81 -12.46 -8.87
C LEU A 32 0.34 -11.64 -8.28
N ILE A 33 1.56 -11.82 -8.78
CA ILE A 33 2.70 -10.99 -8.42
C ILE A 33 2.54 -9.57 -8.97
N THR A 34 2.12 -9.43 -10.22
CA THR A 34 1.89 -8.12 -10.86
C THR A 34 0.77 -7.36 -10.17
N GLU A 35 -0.28 -8.08 -9.74
CA GLU A 35 -1.40 -7.55 -8.97
C GLU A 35 -1.05 -7.30 -7.49
N GLY A 36 0.19 -7.61 -7.06
CA GLY A 36 0.66 -7.42 -5.68
C GLY A 36 -0.03 -8.32 -4.66
N SER A 37 -0.77 -9.34 -5.11
CA SER A 37 -1.51 -10.29 -4.27
C SER A 37 -0.64 -11.46 -3.79
N ALA A 38 0.54 -11.63 -4.38
CA ALA A 38 1.52 -12.63 -4.00
C ALA A 38 2.95 -12.15 -4.26
N GLU A 39 3.94 -12.76 -3.60
CA GLU A 39 5.36 -12.57 -3.87
C GLU A 39 5.98 -13.85 -4.44
N ALA A 40 6.93 -13.72 -5.36
CA ALA A 40 7.67 -14.86 -5.90
C ALA A 40 8.46 -15.55 -4.78
N VAL A 41 8.23 -16.84 -4.57
CA VAL A 41 9.04 -17.67 -3.67
C VAL A 41 9.98 -18.47 -4.54
N ALA A 42 11.25 -18.06 -4.55
CA ALA A 42 12.29 -18.91 -5.09
C ALA A 42 12.31 -20.21 -4.25
N GLU A 43 12.08 -21.36 -4.90
CA GLU A 43 12.24 -22.66 -4.24
C GLU A 43 13.70 -22.79 -3.80
N GLU A 44 13.96 -22.58 -2.51
CA GLU A 44 15.16 -23.10 -1.89
C GLU A 44 15.00 -24.62 -1.84
N ALA A 45 15.64 -25.30 -2.79
CA ALA A 45 15.77 -26.74 -2.82
C ALA A 45 16.19 -27.24 -1.42
N GLU A 46 15.39 -28.15 -0.85
CA GLU A 46 15.72 -28.81 0.39
C GLU A 46 17.12 -29.44 0.31
N GLY A 47 18.00 -29.01 1.20
CA GLY A 47 19.28 -29.66 1.46
C GLY A 47 20.49 -28.91 0.93
N GLY A 48 20.89 -27.85 1.64
CA GLY A 48 22.27 -27.38 1.63
C GLY A 48 22.44 -25.92 1.29
N VAL A 49 22.69 -25.12 2.33
CA VAL A 49 23.50 -23.89 2.37
C VAL A 49 23.68 -23.20 1.01
N VAL A 50 22.84 -22.20 0.72
CA VAL A 50 23.08 -21.30 -0.41
C VAL A 50 23.41 -19.90 0.10
N ASN A 51 24.68 -19.71 0.46
CA ASN A 51 25.39 -18.47 0.12
C ASN A 51 25.34 -18.37 -1.43
N LYS A 52 25.14 -17.25 -2.12
CA LYS A 52 25.44 -15.84 -1.82
C LYS A 52 24.97 -14.99 -3.02
N THR A 53 24.57 -13.76 -2.77
CA THR A 53 25.11 -12.56 -3.47
C THR A 53 25.01 -11.41 -2.47
N THR A 54 25.91 -11.38 -1.48
CA THR A 54 27.00 -10.39 -1.34
C THR A 54 26.56 -8.93 -1.34
N VAL A 55 26.30 -8.40 -0.14
CA VAL A 55 26.87 -7.11 0.28
C VAL A 55 28.00 -7.44 1.26
N THR A 56 29.22 -7.09 0.89
CA THR A 56 30.41 -7.26 1.72
C THR A 56 30.34 -6.25 2.86
N ILE A 57 30.11 -6.69 4.10
CA ILE A 57 30.47 -5.91 5.28
C ILE A 57 31.47 -6.77 6.06
N GLN A 58 32.72 -6.31 6.03
CA GLN A 58 33.80 -6.89 6.82
C GLN A 58 33.54 -6.65 8.31
N ASP A 59 33.78 -7.70 9.08
CA ASP A 59 34.16 -7.74 10.49
C ASP A 59 33.39 -6.85 11.47
N GLY A 60 32.55 -7.52 12.26
CA GLY A 60 32.43 -7.23 13.68
C GLY A 60 31.70 -5.94 14.03
N GLN A 61 30.37 -5.98 14.05
CA GLN A 61 29.61 -5.40 15.16
C GLN A 61 28.15 -5.85 15.09
N SER A 62 27.73 -6.49 16.17
CA SER A 62 26.34 -6.65 16.57
C SER A 62 25.60 -5.31 16.52
N ASN A 63 24.30 -5.36 16.20
CA ASN A 63 23.22 -4.53 16.73
C ASN A 63 21.93 -5.08 16.07
N GLU A 64 21.10 -5.90 16.72
CA GLU A 64 20.19 -5.51 17.80
C GLU A 64 19.78 -4.02 17.72
N GLY A 65 18.57 -3.77 17.22
CA GLY A 65 17.90 -2.48 17.29
C GLY A 65 18.34 -1.46 16.24
N GLY A 66 17.78 -1.54 15.02
CA GLY A 66 17.84 -0.43 14.07
C GLY A 66 16.61 0.46 14.27
N GLU A 67 16.79 1.61 14.93
CA GLU A 67 15.86 2.73 14.76
C GLU A 67 15.73 3.06 13.26
N PRO A 68 14.53 3.38 12.75
CA PRO A 68 14.34 3.65 11.33
C PRO A 68 15.30 4.77 10.90
N THR A 69 16.06 4.50 9.83
CA THR A 69 17.00 5.49 9.30
C THR A 69 16.21 6.69 8.74
N ALA A 70 16.74 7.90 8.88
CA ALA A 70 16.08 9.13 8.42
C ALA A 70 15.70 9.08 6.93
N GLU A 71 16.42 8.30 6.11
CA GLU A 71 16.15 8.09 4.68
C GLU A 71 14.87 7.26 4.44
N GLU A 72 14.55 6.28 5.28
CA GLU A 72 13.29 5.49 5.19
C GLU A 72 12.07 6.31 5.63
N GLN A 73 12.24 7.20 6.61
CA GLN A 73 11.19 8.14 7.00
C GLN A 73 10.92 9.19 5.91
N GLU A 74 11.95 9.62 5.18
CA GLU A 74 11.83 10.61 4.10
C GLU A 74 11.19 10.01 2.84
N ALA A 75 11.47 8.74 2.52
CA ALA A 75 10.79 8.00 1.44
C ALA A 75 9.29 7.77 1.74
N ALA A 76 8.95 7.35 2.97
CA ALA A 76 7.56 7.16 3.39
C ALA A 76 6.76 8.49 3.41
N ALA A 77 7.41 9.59 3.80
CA ALA A 77 6.80 10.92 3.76
C ALA A 77 6.53 11.39 2.31
N LEU A 78 7.41 11.08 1.37
CA LEU A 78 7.26 11.45 -0.05
C LEU A 78 6.17 10.64 -0.75
N GLU A 79 6.01 9.36 -0.39
CA GLU A 79 4.95 8.49 -0.92
C GLU A 79 3.58 8.88 -0.34
N ALA A 80 3.50 9.19 0.95
CA ALA A 80 2.30 9.72 1.59
C ALA A 80 1.88 11.09 1.01
N ALA A 81 2.86 11.97 0.74
CA ALA A 81 2.59 13.26 0.10
C ALA A 81 2.02 13.11 -1.32
N ASN A 82 2.50 12.13 -2.09
CA ASN A 82 1.96 11.82 -3.41
C ASN A 82 0.56 11.21 -3.34
N ALA A 83 0.32 10.29 -2.38
CA ALA A 83 -1.02 9.73 -2.16
C ALA A 83 -2.04 10.81 -1.83
N VAL A 84 -1.68 11.75 -0.94
CA VAL A 84 -2.53 12.91 -0.60
C VAL A 84 -2.81 13.77 -1.83
N ALA A 85 -1.81 14.08 -2.65
CA ALA A 85 -2.01 14.88 -3.86
C ALA A 85 -2.94 14.19 -4.87
N LEU A 86 -2.83 12.87 -5.03
CA LEU A 86 -3.72 12.08 -5.88
C LEU A 86 -5.16 12.06 -5.35
N VAL A 87 -5.34 11.88 -4.05
CA VAL A 87 -6.66 11.91 -3.39
C VAL A 87 -7.30 13.29 -3.56
N LYS A 88 -6.55 14.38 -3.35
CA LYS A 88 -7.05 15.75 -3.55
C LYS A 88 -7.51 15.96 -5.00
N LYS A 89 -6.73 15.51 -5.97
CA LYS A 89 -7.05 15.62 -7.39
C LYS A 89 -8.24 14.73 -7.80
N ALA A 90 -8.38 13.55 -7.21
CA ALA A 90 -9.51 12.66 -7.43
C ALA A 90 -10.81 13.30 -6.92
N LEU A 91 -10.81 13.82 -5.69
CA LEU A 91 -11.96 14.53 -5.12
C LEU A 91 -12.30 15.80 -5.93
N ASP A 92 -11.30 16.52 -6.41
CA ASP A 92 -11.52 17.69 -7.25
C ASP A 92 -12.13 17.32 -8.62
N ASN A 93 -11.68 16.25 -9.27
CA ASN A 93 -12.28 15.83 -10.54
C ASN A 93 -13.67 15.19 -10.36
N GLN A 94 -13.92 14.54 -9.23
CA GLN A 94 -15.12 13.74 -9.00
C GLN A 94 -16.35 14.57 -8.61
N TYR A 95 -16.15 15.65 -7.86
CA TYR A 95 -17.27 16.46 -7.34
C TYR A 95 -17.21 17.89 -7.87
N LYS A 96 -18.39 18.47 -8.13
CA LYS A 96 -18.53 19.94 -8.17
C LYS A 96 -18.57 20.48 -6.74
N LYS A 97 -18.33 21.79 -6.56
CA LYS A 97 -18.28 22.43 -5.23
C LYS A 97 -19.52 22.09 -4.39
N ASP A 98 -20.72 22.24 -4.95
CA ASP A 98 -21.97 22.04 -4.22
C ASP A 98 -22.18 20.56 -3.82
N GLU A 99 -21.81 19.64 -4.69
CA GLU A 99 -21.89 18.19 -4.41
C GLU A 99 -20.84 17.76 -3.37
N LEU A 100 -19.65 18.35 -3.41
CA LEU A 100 -18.60 18.10 -2.43
C LEU A 100 -19.03 18.57 -1.04
N VAL A 101 -19.66 19.74 -0.95
CA VAL A 101 -20.21 20.26 0.32
C VAL A 101 -21.21 19.27 0.91
N GLU A 102 -22.17 18.79 0.11
CA GLU A 102 -23.19 17.85 0.59
C GLU A 102 -22.58 16.50 1.02
N ALA A 103 -21.64 15.97 0.22
CA ALA A 103 -20.93 14.75 0.54
C ALA A 103 -20.08 14.90 1.82
N ALA A 104 -19.35 16.02 1.94
CA ALA A 104 -18.53 16.36 3.11
C ALA A 104 -19.39 16.48 4.37
N PHE A 105 -20.57 17.11 4.30
CA PHE A 105 -21.51 17.13 5.42
C PHE A 105 -22.01 15.73 5.80
N ARG A 106 -22.26 14.86 4.82
CA ARG A 106 -22.76 13.50 5.06
C ARG A 106 -21.75 12.62 5.82
N VAL A 107 -20.46 12.79 5.55
CA VAL A 107 -19.37 12.10 6.29
C VAL A 107 -18.92 12.89 7.54
N GLY A 108 -19.53 14.06 7.78
CA GLY A 108 -19.25 14.92 8.93
C GLY A 108 -17.89 15.60 8.89
N VAL A 109 -17.40 15.99 7.70
CA VAL A 109 -16.20 16.83 7.58
C VAL A 109 -16.56 18.24 8.02
N GLU A 110 -15.79 18.77 8.97
CA GLU A 110 -15.97 20.14 9.44
C GLU A 110 -15.14 21.12 8.59
N PHE A 111 -15.76 22.18 8.06
CA PHE A 111 -15.08 23.22 7.29
C PHE A 111 -15.77 24.58 7.46
N PRO A 112 -15.06 25.70 7.22
CA PRO A 112 -15.65 27.04 7.30
C PRO A 112 -16.85 27.21 6.36
N ALA A 113 -17.86 27.99 6.77
CA ALA A 113 -19.07 28.21 5.96
C ALA A 113 -18.79 28.80 4.55
N GLU A 114 -17.72 29.57 4.40
CA GLU A 114 -17.28 30.15 3.12
C GLU A 114 -16.10 29.39 2.47
N ALA A 115 -15.88 28.13 2.85
CA ALA A 115 -14.78 27.33 2.32
C ALA A 115 -14.87 27.19 0.79
N THR A 116 -13.72 27.34 0.13
CA THR A 116 -13.59 27.00 -1.28
C THR A 116 -13.54 25.48 -1.44
N LYS A 117 -13.79 24.99 -2.65
CA LYS A 117 -13.73 23.56 -2.95
C LYS A 117 -12.41 22.92 -2.49
N ALA A 118 -11.29 23.58 -2.78
CA ALA A 118 -9.98 23.13 -2.34
C ALA A 118 -9.88 23.02 -0.80
N VAL A 119 -10.39 24.01 -0.06
CA VAL A 119 -10.38 24.01 1.41
C VAL A 119 -11.22 22.86 1.98
N ILE A 120 -12.33 22.50 1.33
CA ILE A 120 -13.16 21.37 1.76
C ILE A 120 -12.43 20.04 1.52
N ILE A 121 -11.74 19.90 0.38
CA ILE A 121 -10.93 18.73 0.08
C ILE A 121 -9.78 18.60 1.08
N ASP A 122 -9.08 19.70 1.35
CA ASP A 122 -7.99 19.74 2.33
C ASP A 122 -8.52 19.34 3.72
N ALA A 123 -9.63 19.91 4.16
CA ALA A 123 -10.28 19.55 5.43
C ALA A 123 -10.67 18.07 5.48
N ALA A 124 -11.15 17.49 4.37
CA ALA A 124 -11.49 16.08 4.31
C ALA A 124 -10.26 15.16 4.40
N VAL A 125 -9.15 15.54 3.79
CA VAL A 125 -7.87 14.81 3.89
C VAL A 125 -7.30 14.94 5.30
N ASP A 126 -7.25 16.15 5.85
CA ASP A 126 -6.70 16.43 7.19
C ASP A 126 -7.50 15.70 8.28
N GLN A 127 -8.82 15.53 8.10
CA GLN A 127 -9.68 14.77 9.00
C GLN A 127 -9.69 13.26 8.73
N GLY A 128 -8.94 12.76 7.74
CA GLY A 128 -8.90 11.34 7.38
C GLY A 128 -10.22 10.81 6.80
N LYS A 129 -11.06 11.70 6.26
CA LYS A 129 -12.39 11.38 5.71
C LYS A 129 -12.44 11.43 4.19
N ALA A 130 -11.33 11.77 3.54
CA ALA A 130 -11.23 11.84 2.09
C ALA A 130 -11.56 10.51 1.41
N GLU A 131 -11.15 9.37 1.98
CA GLU A 131 -11.48 8.05 1.45
C GLU A 131 -12.99 7.77 1.45
N ALA A 132 -13.73 8.25 2.46
CA ALA A 132 -15.18 8.11 2.54
C ALA A 132 -15.93 8.99 1.50
N LEU A 133 -15.24 9.96 0.90
CA LEU A 133 -15.77 10.80 -0.17
C LEU A 133 -15.46 10.24 -1.56
N LEU A 134 -14.42 9.42 -1.72
CA LEU A 134 -14.11 8.74 -2.97
C LEU A 134 -15.22 7.71 -3.29
N LYS A 135 -15.59 7.59 -4.57
CA LYS A 135 -16.61 6.62 -5.05
C LYS A 135 -15.95 5.41 -5.66
#